data_AF-A0A957NQC0-F1
#
_entry.id   AF-A0A957NQC0-F1
#
_cell.length_a   1.000
_cell.length_b   1.000
_cell.length_c   1.000
_cell.angle_alpha   90.00
_cell.angle_beta   90.00
_cell.angle_gamma   90.00
#
_symmetry.space_group_name_H-M   'P 1'
#
loop_
_entity.id
_entity.type
_entity.pdbx_description
1 polymer ?
#
loop_
_entity_poly.entity_id
_entity_poly.type
_entity_poly.pdbx_seq_one_letter_code
_entity_poly.pdbx_strand_id
1 'polypeptide(L)'
;MSKKKKQQLDERELTRKEERLRARDQGRNRKLFLGTGIALGLALVAILIGAIMEFLVRPNAAAATVGEDKITTSEFRRRVLLERTQLISRYQQLQLLEQQFGGQSFFANQIAQIESLLSNPQTLGVQVLDQLIDEKVVLQEAAKRDITVSDADVDEQLREQIANERGFVTESQATATTEAGVEATATAQLFTPTPTPTIDISSTITATATMIPTPTPRSIMTDTTYTEGVTTLTDGLKSSANMSLEQYREVLRANLITQKMSETIGEEDVSSTEEQVH
;
A
#
# COMPACT_ATOMS: atom_id res chain seq x y z
N MET A 1 61.05 64.29 -1.94
CA MET A 1 59.82 63.49 -1.82
C MET A 1 59.89 62.64 -0.54
N SER A 2 58.73 62.44 0.08
CA SER A 2 58.51 62.15 1.50
C SER A 2 59.11 60.87 2.07
N LYS A 3 59.61 61.01 3.31
CA LYS A 3 59.85 59.94 4.28
C LYS A 3 58.54 59.21 4.61
N LYS A 4 58.55 57.88 4.78
CA LYS A 4 57.66 57.24 5.75
C LYS A 4 58.33 56.07 6.47
N LYS A 5 58.61 56.39 7.73
CA LYS A 5 59.19 55.65 8.84
C LYS A 5 58.49 54.29 9.03
N LYS A 6 59.28 53.22 9.18
CA LYS A 6 58.87 51.98 9.84
C LYS A 6 58.36 52.33 11.24
N GLN A 7 57.08 52.12 11.52
CA GLN A 7 56.57 52.12 12.88
C GLN A 7 56.90 50.75 13.48
N GLN A 8 57.86 50.76 14.38
CA GLN A 8 58.13 49.67 15.32
C GLN A 8 56.90 49.55 16.22
N LEU A 9 56.28 48.38 16.24
CA LEU A 9 55.34 47.99 17.29
C LEU A 9 56.18 47.73 18.54
N ASP A 10 56.21 48.70 19.45
CA ASP A 10 56.70 48.47 20.81
C ASP A 10 55.79 47.44 21.47
N GLU A 11 56.31 46.23 21.61
CA GLU A 11 55.76 45.20 22.48
C GLU A 11 55.96 45.69 23.93
N ARG A 12 54.97 46.40 24.48
CA ARG A 12 54.94 46.77 25.88
C ARG A 12 54.99 45.49 26.71
N GLU A 13 56.15 45.19 27.28
CA GLU A 13 56.30 44.13 28.28
C GLU A 13 55.33 44.41 29.44
N LEU A 14 54.37 43.51 29.62
CA LEU A 14 53.38 43.56 30.67
C LEU A 14 54.09 43.62 32.04
N THR A 15 53.65 44.52 32.91
CA THR A 15 54.19 44.54 34.28
C THR A 15 53.87 43.22 34.97
N ARG A 16 54.81 42.66 35.77
CA ARG A 16 54.63 41.38 36.50
C ARG A 16 53.33 41.28 37.32
N LYS A 17 52.72 42.42 37.68
CA LYS A 17 51.39 42.51 38.32
C LYS A 17 50.23 42.30 37.35
N GLU A 18 50.30 42.85 36.15
CA GLU A 18 49.26 42.73 35.10
C GLU A 18 49.25 41.34 34.46
N GLU A 19 50.42 40.72 34.30
CA GLU A 19 50.54 39.31 33.88
C GLU A 19 49.89 38.35 34.87
N ARG A 20 50.08 38.57 36.18
CA ARG A 20 49.46 37.77 37.25
C ARG A 20 47.95 37.93 37.33
N LEU A 21 47.41 39.12 37.05
CA LEU A 21 45.96 39.32 36.95
C LEU A 21 45.37 38.65 35.69
N ARG A 22 46.01 38.83 34.52
CA ARG A 22 45.58 38.17 33.28
C ARG A 22 45.65 36.65 33.35
N ALA A 23 46.68 36.08 33.99
CA ALA A 23 46.79 34.63 34.20
C ALA A 23 45.65 34.07 35.08
N ARG A 24 45.15 34.86 36.03
CA ARG A 24 44.00 34.48 36.88
C ARG A 24 42.67 34.51 36.10
N ASP A 25 42.48 35.49 35.22
CA ASP A 25 41.24 35.62 34.44
C ASP A 25 41.16 34.62 33.28
N GLN A 26 42.29 34.30 32.64
CA GLN A 26 42.34 33.24 31.61
C GLN A 26 41.98 31.86 32.17
N GLY A 27 42.36 31.55 33.41
CA GLY A 27 42.01 30.31 34.07
C GLY A 27 40.51 30.19 34.38
N ARG A 28 39.84 31.30 34.74
CA ARG A 28 38.38 31.32 34.97
C ARG A 28 37.61 31.21 33.66
N ASN A 29 38.02 31.96 32.63
CA ASN A 29 37.38 31.89 31.32
C ASN A 29 37.55 30.52 30.67
N ARG A 30 38.70 29.85 30.82
CA ARG A 30 38.91 28.49 30.30
C ARG A 30 38.04 27.45 31.00
N LYS A 31 37.82 27.58 32.32
CA LYS A 31 36.89 26.71 33.07
C LYS A 31 35.43 26.98 32.72
N LEU A 32 35.05 28.25 32.50
CA LEU A 32 33.72 28.63 32.03
C LEU A 32 33.46 28.09 30.61
N PHE A 33 34.39 28.28 29.68
CA PHE A 33 34.26 27.76 28.31
C PHE A 33 34.19 26.23 28.28
N LEU A 34 34.98 25.54 29.10
CA LEU A 34 34.95 24.09 29.22
C LEU A 34 33.62 23.60 29.82
N GLY A 35 33.12 24.26 30.86
CA GLY A 35 31.81 23.96 31.47
C GLY A 35 30.66 24.17 30.50
N THR A 36 30.64 25.29 29.77
CA THR A 36 29.63 25.59 28.75
C THR A 36 29.69 24.61 27.59
N GLY A 37 30.89 24.22 27.15
CA GLY A 37 31.07 23.19 26.11
C GLY A 37 30.53 21.82 26.53
N ILE A 38 30.77 21.40 27.78
CA ILE A 38 30.22 20.14 28.33
C ILE A 38 28.68 20.23 28.43
N ALA A 39 28.13 21.35 28.89
CA ALA A 39 26.68 21.54 28.98
C ALA A 39 26.00 21.50 27.59
N LEU A 40 26.60 22.15 26.58
CA LEU A 40 26.14 22.08 25.18
C LEU A 40 26.25 20.66 24.61
N GLY A 41 27.35 19.95 24.89
CA GLY A 41 27.54 18.56 24.47
C GLY A 41 26.48 17.63 25.07
N LEU A 42 26.20 17.75 26.37
CA LEU A 42 25.16 16.96 27.05
C LEU A 42 23.76 17.30 26.53
N ALA A 43 23.48 18.57 26.24
CA ALA A 43 22.21 18.98 25.63
C ALA A 43 22.01 18.35 24.24
N LEU A 44 23.06 18.34 23.40
CA LEU A 44 23.02 17.69 22.09
C LEU A 44 22.84 16.16 22.20
N VAL A 45 23.51 15.52 23.16
CA VAL A 45 23.33 14.08 23.42
C VAL A 45 21.92 13.77 23.90
N ALA A 46 21.34 14.60 24.78
CA ALA A 46 19.96 14.42 25.22
C ALA A 46 18.94 14.58 24.06
N ILE A 47 19.17 15.54 23.16
CA ILE A 47 18.36 15.70 21.94
C ILE A 47 18.51 14.49 21.01
N LEU A 48 19.74 13.98 20.82
CA LEU A 48 20.00 12.78 20.03
C LEU A 48 19.33 11.54 20.63
N ILE A 49 19.40 11.35 21.95
CA ILE A 49 18.73 10.23 22.64
C ILE A 49 17.21 10.36 22.51
N GLY A 50 16.65 11.56 22.69
CA GLY A 50 15.23 11.83 22.46
C GLY A 50 14.82 11.50 21.03
N ALA A 51 15.62 11.89 20.04
CA ALA A 51 15.39 11.57 18.64
C ALA A 51 15.49 10.05 18.37
N ILE A 52 16.46 9.34 18.96
CA ILE A 52 16.59 7.88 18.82
C ILE A 52 15.40 7.16 19.47
N MET A 53 14.96 7.59 20.66
CA MET A 53 13.79 7.00 21.31
C MET A 53 12.51 7.21 20.51
N GLU A 54 12.30 8.41 19.97
CA GLU A 54 11.10 8.76 19.21
C GLU A 54 11.09 8.16 17.80
N PHE A 55 12.23 8.16 17.09
CA PHE A 55 12.34 7.71 15.70
C PHE A 55 12.80 6.26 15.52
N LEU A 56 13.44 5.63 16.53
CA LEU A 56 14.00 4.27 16.41
C LEU A 56 13.31 3.24 17.31
N VAL A 57 12.90 3.63 18.52
CA VAL A 57 12.36 2.67 19.52
C VAL A 57 10.83 2.57 19.45
N ARG A 58 10.11 3.70 19.47
CA ARG A 58 8.63 3.71 19.36
C ARG A 58 8.07 3.11 18.06
N PRO A 59 8.60 3.37 16.85
CA PRO A 59 8.04 2.79 15.62
C PRO A 59 8.33 1.29 15.46
N ASN A 60 9.36 0.76 16.13
CA ASN A 60 9.73 -0.65 16.09
C ASN A 60 9.16 -1.47 17.26
N ALA A 61 8.38 -0.85 18.15
CA ALA A 61 7.66 -1.57 19.19
C ALA A 61 6.63 -2.53 18.58
N ALA A 62 6.48 -3.72 19.17
CA ALA A 62 5.53 -4.73 18.72
C ALA A 62 4.09 -4.27 19.01
N ALA A 63 3.27 -4.18 17.97
CA ALA A 63 1.84 -3.96 18.08
C ALA A 63 1.10 -5.26 18.43
N ALA A 64 1.56 -6.38 17.85
CA ALA A 64 1.12 -7.73 18.16
C ALA A 64 2.26 -8.73 17.87
N THR A 65 2.19 -9.93 18.44
CA THR A 65 3.13 -11.03 18.19
C THR A 65 2.34 -12.28 17.85
N VAL A 66 2.69 -12.94 16.74
CA VAL A 66 2.02 -14.13 16.21
C VAL A 66 3.06 -15.25 16.14
N GLY A 67 3.10 -16.09 17.18
CA GLY A 67 4.15 -17.10 17.32
C GLY A 67 5.53 -16.45 17.46
N GLU A 68 6.41 -16.67 16.47
CA GLU A 68 7.76 -16.10 16.42
C GLU A 68 7.83 -14.74 15.69
N ASP A 69 6.80 -14.39 14.91
CA ASP A 69 6.77 -13.17 14.10
C ASP A 69 6.17 -11.99 14.87
N LYS A 70 6.74 -10.80 14.66
CA LYS A 70 6.29 -9.55 15.30
C LYS A 70 5.71 -8.60 14.28
N ILE A 71 4.50 -8.12 14.55
CA ILE A 71 3.87 -7.04 13.78
C ILE A 71 4.34 -5.72 14.40
N THR A 72 5.10 -4.93 13.64
CA THR A 72 5.64 -3.66 14.16
C THR A 72 4.57 -2.57 14.15
N THR A 73 4.69 -1.60 15.06
CA THR A 73 3.79 -0.44 15.09
C THR A 73 3.87 0.36 13.78
N SER A 74 5.05 0.43 13.16
CA SER A 74 5.22 1.11 11.87
C SER A 74 4.46 0.42 10.73
N GLU A 75 4.51 -0.91 10.66
CA GLU A 75 3.79 -1.72 9.68
C GLU A 75 2.28 -1.58 9.86
N PHE A 76 1.81 -1.72 11.10
CA PHE A 76 0.41 -1.52 11.44
C PHE A 76 -0.10 -0.14 11.00
N ARG A 77 0.61 0.94 11.33
CA ARG A 77 0.21 2.30 10.93
C ARG A 77 0.17 2.47 9.41
N ARG A 78 1.14 1.94 8.67
CA ARG A 78 1.16 2.00 7.20
C ARG A 78 -0.06 1.27 6.61
N ARG A 79 -0.36 0.07 7.12
CA ARG A 79 -1.51 -0.74 6.69
C ARG A 79 -2.84 -0.05 6.98
N VAL A 80 -2.98 0.57 8.16
CA VAL A 80 -4.18 1.37 8.48
C VAL A 80 -4.33 2.58 7.56
N LEU A 81 -3.24 3.28 7.25
CA LEU A 81 -3.29 4.41 6.32
C LEU A 81 -3.63 3.95 4.90
N LEU A 82 -3.04 2.85 4.44
CA LEU A 82 -3.35 2.24 3.14
C LEU A 82 -4.85 1.90 3.05
N GLU A 83 -5.39 1.18 4.03
CA GLU A 83 -6.81 0.80 4.07
C GLU A 83 -7.72 2.04 4.07
N ARG A 84 -7.39 3.03 4.91
CA ARG A 84 -8.12 4.30 4.95
C ARG A 84 -8.13 5.00 3.60
N THR A 85 -7.00 5.02 2.90
CA THR A 85 -6.91 5.63 1.57
C THR A 85 -7.72 4.88 0.54
N GLN A 86 -7.72 3.54 0.59
CA GLN A 86 -8.58 2.72 -0.29
C GLN A 86 -10.07 3.01 -0.05
N LEU A 87 -10.49 3.12 1.21
CA LEU A 87 -11.87 3.51 1.57
C LEU A 87 -12.24 4.90 1.04
N ILE A 88 -11.34 5.87 1.14
CA ILE A 88 -11.54 7.22 0.59
C ILE A 88 -11.64 7.19 -0.94
N SER A 89 -10.75 6.44 -1.62
CA SER A 89 -10.79 6.30 -3.08
C SER A 89 -12.11 5.67 -3.54
N ARG A 90 -12.56 4.61 -2.86
CA ARG A 90 -13.85 3.97 -3.13
C ARG A 90 -15.02 4.93 -2.90
N TYR A 91 -14.99 5.70 -1.82
CA TYR A 91 -15.99 6.73 -1.54
C TYR A 91 -16.10 7.76 -2.67
N GLN A 92 -14.96 8.27 -3.15
CA GLN A 92 -14.93 9.24 -4.25
C GLN A 92 -15.45 8.64 -5.56
N GLN A 93 -15.09 7.38 -5.85
CA GLN A 93 -15.58 6.67 -7.02
C GLN A 93 -17.11 6.51 -6.99
N LEU A 94 -17.68 6.16 -5.84
CA LEU A 94 -19.13 6.04 -5.67
C LEU A 94 -19.83 7.39 -5.84
N GLN A 95 -19.27 8.48 -5.32
CA GLN A 95 -19.83 9.82 -5.53
C GLN A 95 -19.86 10.21 -7.01
N LEU A 96 -18.78 9.95 -7.75
CA LEU A 96 -18.72 10.23 -9.18
C LEU A 96 -19.76 9.39 -9.94
N LEU A 97 -19.90 8.12 -9.58
CA LEU A 97 -20.87 7.21 -10.17
C LEU A 97 -22.31 7.68 -9.89
N GLU A 98 -22.60 8.14 -8.68
CA GLU A 98 -23.90 8.69 -8.30
C GLU A 98 -24.26 9.93 -9.13
N GLN A 99 -23.28 10.80 -9.41
CA GLN A 99 -23.46 11.95 -10.31
C GLN A 99 -23.77 11.51 -11.74
N GLN A 100 -23.13 10.45 -12.24
CA GLN A 100 -23.38 9.90 -13.57
C GLN A 100 -24.80 9.32 -13.72
N PHE A 101 -25.37 8.78 -12.64
CA PHE A 101 -26.75 8.27 -12.60
C PHE A 101 -27.80 9.31 -12.20
N GLY A 102 -27.45 10.61 -12.28
CA GLY A 102 -28.40 11.70 -12.04
C GLY A 102 -28.71 11.96 -10.56
N GLY A 103 -27.81 11.59 -9.65
CA GLY A 103 -27.94 11.89 -8.21
C GLY A 103 -28.96 11.03 -7.48
N GLN A 104 -29.34 9.88 -8.03
CA GLN A 104 -30.17 8.91 -7.34
C GLN A 104 -29.30 8.17 -6.30
N SER A 105 -29.75 8.15 -5.03
CA SER A 105 -29.03 7.60 -3.87
C SER A 105 -28.86 6.07 -3.86
N PHE A 106 -28.59 5.46 -5.02
CA PHE A 106 -28.36 4.02 -5.18
C PHE A 106 -27.23 3.51 -4.27
N PHE A 107 -26.22 4.34 -4.02
CA PHE A 107 -25.04 3.97 -3.25
C PHE A 107 -25.08 4.46 -1.80
N ALA A 108 -26.18 5.07 -1.35
CA ALA A 108 -26.24 5.68 -0.01
C ALA A 108 -25.92 4.70 1.12
N ASN A 109 -26.40 3.45 1.05
CA ASN A 109 -26.07 2.44 2.06
C ASN A 109 -24.57 2.09 2.08
N GLN A 110 -23.92 2.05 0.91
CA GLN A 110 -22.49 1.75 0.80
C GLN A 110 -21.65 2.94 1.27
N ILE A 111 -22.06 4.15 0.90
CA ILE A 111 -21.45 5.41 1.34
C ILE A 111 -21.53 5.53 2.86
N ALA A 112 -22.69 5.29 3.47
CA ALA A 112 -22.88 5.35 4.92
C ALA A 112 -22.01 4.34 5.68
N GLN A 113 -21.82 3.13 5.14
CA GLN A 113 -20.91 2.14 5.72
C GLN A 113 -19.46 2.63 5.68
N ILE A 114 -19.00 3.17 4.55
CA ILE A 114 -17.64 3.72 4.42
C ILE A 114 -17.45 4.90 5.38
N GLU A 115 -18.43 5.81 5.47
CA GLU A 115 -18.38 6.94 6.41
C GLU A 115 -18.33 6.48 7.87
N SER A 116 -19.05 5.41 8.22
CA SER A 116 -18.98 4.82 9.56
C SER A 116 -17.58 4.26 9.88
N LEU A 117 -16.94 3.58 8.93
CA LEU A 117 -15.57 3.08 9.10
C LEU A 117 -14.55 4.22 9.17
N LEU A 118 -14.71 5.25 8.33
CA LEU A 118 -13.82 6.42 8.32
C LEU A 118 -13.96 7.30 9.57
N SER A 119 -15.15 7.34 10.18
CA SER A 119 -15.41 8.10 11.41
C SER A 119 -14.98 7.36 12.68
N ASN A 120 -14.84 6.03 12.63
CA ASN A 120 -14.38 5.22 13.75
C ASN A 120 -12.99 4.61 13.49
N PRO A 121 -11.90 5.37 13.72
CA PRO A 121 -10.54 4.92 13.43
C PRO A 121 -10.11 3.74 14.32
N GLN A 122 -10.74 3.55 15.49
CA GLN A 122 -10.46 2.40 16.36
C GLN A 122 -10.95 1.10 15.74
N THR A 123 -12.18 1.07 15.23
CA THR A 123 -12.73 -0.12 14.56
C THR A 123 -11.89 -0.49 13.34
N LEU A 124 -11.52 0.50 12.52
CA LEU A 124 -10.63 0.29 11.38
C LEU A 124 -9.27 -0.27 11.82
N GLY A 125 -8.69 0.28 12.89
CA GLY A 125 -7.45 -0.20 13.46
C GLY A 125 -7.52 -1.65 13.93
N VAL A 126 -8.61 -2.07 14.59
CA VAL A 126 -8.80 -3.45 15.02
C VAL A 126 -8.90 -4.39 13.81
N GLN A 127 -9.70 -4.02 12.80
CA GLN A 127 -9.84 -4.82 11.57
C GLN A 127 -8.51 -5.03 10.85
N VAL A 128 -7.71 -3.98 10.71
CA VAL A 128 -6.39 -4.08 10.08
C VAL A 128 -5.43 -4.90 10.93
N LEU A 129 -5.52 -4.80 12.26
CA LEU A 129 -4.69 -5.61 13.15
C LEU A 129 -5.02 -7.10 13.03
N ASP A 130 -6.31 -7.44 13.05
CA ASP A 130 -6.79 -8.81 12.88
C ASP A 130 -6.37 -9.37 11.52
N GLN A 131 -6.55 -8.60 10.44
CA GLN A 131 -6.08 -8.97 9.10
C GLN A 131 -4.57 -9.24 9.07
N LEU A 132 -3.76 -8.42 9.73
CA LEU A 132 -2.31 -8.65 9.79
C LEU A 132 -1.95 -9.89 10.60
N ILE A 133 -2.70 -10.18 11.66
CA ILE A 133 -2.52 -11.40 12.44
C ILE A 133 -2.83 -12.62 11.56
N ASP A 134 -3.99 -12.62 10.91
CA ASP A 134 -4.41 -13.71 10.02
C ASP A 134 -3.41 -13.90 8.87
N GLU A 135 -2.93 -12.81 8.27
CA GLU A 135 -1.89 -12.83 7.24
C GLU A 135 -0.62 -13.53 7.74
N LYS A 136 -0.15 -13.21 8.96
CA LYS A 136 1.01 -13.90 9.54
C LYS A 136 0.76 -15.38 9.80
N VAL A 137 -0.42 -15.75 10.27
CA VAL A 137 -0.80 -17.16 10.48
C VAL A 137 -0.78 -17.91 9.14
N VAL A 138 -1.38 -17.34 8.10
CA VAL A 138 -1.43 -17.94 6.77
C VAL A 138 -0.03 -18.07 6.17
N LEU A 139 0.83 -17.06 6.32
CA LEU A 139 2.23 -17.13 5.86
C LEU A 139 3.01 -18.26 6.56
N GLN A 140 2.78 -18.46 7.86
CA GLN A 140 3.41 -19.54 8.63
C GLN A 140 2.92 -20.92 8.15
N GLU A 141 1.62 -21.08 7.91
CA GLU A 141 1.08 -22.33 7.35
C GLU A 141 1.52 -22.57 5.90
N ALA A 142 1.61 -21.51 5.09
CA ALA A 142 2.08 -21.59 3.70
C ALA A 142 3.52 -22.07 3.63
N ALA A 143 4.39 -21.56 4.51
CA ALA A 143 5.77 -22.00 4.61
C ALA A 143 5.89 -23.50 5.00
N LYS A 144 4.97 -24.03 5.81
CA LYS A 144 4.94 -25.47 6.15
C LYS A 144 4.49 -26.34 4.98
N ARG A 145 3.72 -25.79 4.06
CA ARG A 145 3.17 -26.47 2.86
C ARG A 145 3.99 -26.18 1.60
N ASP A 146 5.18 -25.56 1.73
CA ASP A 146 6.04 -25.14 0.62
C ASP A 146 5.34 -24.23 -0.43
N ILE A 147 4.28 -23.51 -0.01
CA ILE A 147 3.55 -22.57 -0.86
C ILE A 147 4.35 -21.26 -0.91
N THR A 148 4.84 -20.93 -2.10
CA THR A 148 5.61 -19.70 -2.34
C THR A 148 5.05 -18.92 -3.53
N VAL A 149 5.37 -17.62 -3.57
CA VAL A 149 4.96 -16.71 -4.64
C VAL A 149 6.22 -16.11 -5.24
N SER A 150 6.30 -16.17 -6.58
CA SER A 150 7.44 -15.64 -7.31
C SER A 150 7.35 -14.11 -7.47
N ASP A 151 8.48 -13.44 -7.70
CA ASP A 151 8.46 -12.00 -8.00
C ASP A 151 7.74 -11.68 -9.32
N ALA A 152 7.71 -12.64 -10.25
CA ALA A 152 6.97 -12.52 -11.49
C ALA A 152 5.45 -12.54 -11.24
N ASP A 153 4.97 -13.38 -10.33
CA ASP A 153 3.56 -13.42 -9.92
C ASP A 153 3.15 -12.07 -9.31
N VAL A 154 4.02 -11.48 -8.48
CA VAL A 154 3.78 -10.16 -7.87
C VAL A 154 3.77 -9.04 -8.91
N ASP A 155 4.69 -9.08 -9.90
CA ASP A 155 4.72 -8.09 -10.97
C ASP A 155 3.49 -8.18 -11.87
N GLU A 156 3.03 -9.40 -12.17
CA GLU A 156 1.81 -9.59 -12.94
C GLU A 156 0.59 -9.10 -12.17
N GLN A 157 0.47 -9.42 -10.88
CA GLN A 157 -0.61 -8.90 -10.04
C GLN A 157 -0.61 -7.37 -9.96
N LEU A 158 0.57 -6.76 -9.86
CA LEU A 158 0.71 -5.31 -9.88
C LEU A 158 0.30 -4.72 -11.24
N ARG A 159 0.70 -5.37 -12.34
CA ARG A 159 0.32 -4.99 -13.70
C ARG A 159 -1.20 -5.06 -13.88
N GLU A 160 -1.85 -6.11 -13.41
CA GLU A 160 -3.30 -6.26 -13.44
C GLU A 160 -4.02 -5.18 -12.63
N GLN A 161 -3.53 -4.87 -11.43
CA GLN A 161 -4.13 -3.84 -10.61
C GLN A 161 -4.08 -2.47 -11.28
N ILE A 162 -2.92 -2.09 -11.82
CA ILE A 162 -2.75 -0.82 -12.55
C ILE A 162 -3.63 -0.80 -13.80
N ALA A 163 -3.71 -1.91 -14.53
CA ALA A 163 -4.58 -2.02 -15.70
C ALA A 163 -6.03 -1.76 -15.31
N ASN A 164 -6.52 -2.43 -14.26
CA ASN A 164 -7.89 -2.30 -13.76
C ASN A 164 -8.21 -0.86 -13.30
N GLU A 165 -7.33 -0.23 -12.54
CA GLU A 165 -7.50 1.16 -12.08
C GLU A 165 -7.58 2.17 -13.23
N ARG A 166 -6.83 1.92 -14.31
CA ARG A 166 -6.78 2.79 -15.48
C ARG A 166 -7.75 2.39 -16.59
N GLY A 167 -8.57 1.35 -16.40
CA GLY A 167 -9.56 0.87 -17.36
C GLY A 167 -8.99 0.08 -18.55
N PHE A 168 -7.76 -0.42 -18.45
CA PHE A 168 -7.13 -1.33 -19.41
C PHE A 168 -7.34 -2.80 -19.01
N VAL A 169 -6.90 -3.71 -19.88
CA VAL A 169 -6.71 -5.14 -19.57
C VAL A 169 -5.25 -5.52 -19.80
N THR A 170 -4.76 -6.53 -19.09
CA THR A 170 -3.44 -7.10 -19.35
C THR A 170 -3.47 -8.03 -20.57
N GLU A 171 -2.30 -8.32 -21.13
CA GLU A 171 -2.17 -9.28 -22.24
C GLU A 171 -2.60 -10.69 -21.81
N SER A 172 -2.28 -11.08 -20.57
CA SER A 172 -2.74 -12.33 -19.93
C SER A 172 -4.26 -12.39 -19.87
N GLN A 173 -4.93 -11.34 -19.38
CA GLN A 173 -6.39 -11.26 -19.32
C GLN A 173 -7.05 -11.29 -20.71
N ALA A 174 -6.46 -10.60 -21.69
CA ALA A 174 -6.96 -10.62 -23.07
C ALA A 174 -6.85 -12.01 -23.71
N THR A 175 -5.75 -12.71 -23.45
CA THR A 175 -5.52 -14.08 -23.90
C THR A 175 -6.52 -15.05 -23.25
N ALA A 176 -6.65 -15.01 -21.92
CA ALA A 176 -7.60 -15.84 -21.18
C ALA A 176 -9.06 -15.61 -21.63
N THR A 177 -9.43 -14.36 -21.92
CA THR A 177 -10.77 -14.04 -22.46
C THR A 177 -10.99 -14.65 -23.85
N THR A 178 -9.95 -14.64 -24.69
CA THR A 178 -10.01 -15.24 -26.03
C THR A 178 -10.14 -16.76 -25.93
N GLU A 179 -9.35 -17.39 -25.08
CA GLU A 179 -9.40 -18.84 -24.82
C GLU A 179 -10.77 -19.25 -24.27
N ALA A 180 -11.30 -18.55 -23.27
CA ALA A 180 -12.63 -18.79 -22.74
C ALA A 180 -13.73 -18.65 -23.82
N GLY A 181 -13.57 -17.71 -24.75
CA GLY A 181 -14.47 -17.57 -25.90
C GLY A 181 -14.44 -18.77 -26.85
N VAL A 182 -13.25 -19.34 -27.09
CA VAL A 182 -13.08 -20.55 -27.89
C VAL A 182 -13.70 -21.76 -27.19
N GLU A 183 -13.46 -21.92 -25.88
CA GLU A 183 -14.04 -23.01 -25.08
C GLU A 183 -15.57 -22.91 -24.98
N ALA A 184 -16.12 -21.71 -24.77
CA ALA A 184 -17.56 -21.49 -24.76
C ALA A 184 -18.20 -21.82 -26.11
N THR A 185 -17.53 -21.48 -27.21
CA THR A 185 -17.99 -21.83 -28.57
C THR A 185 -17.94 -23.34 -28.81
N ALA A 186 -16.88 -24.02 -28.36
CA ALA A 186 -16.78 -25.47 -28.45
C ALA A 186 -17.88 -26.17 -27.61
N THR A 187 -18.14 -25.67 -26.40
CA THR A 187 -19.21 -26.17 -25.52
C THR A 187 -20.60 -25.94 -26.12
N ALA A 188 -20.84 -24.78 -26.74
CA ALA A 188 -22.10 -24.49 -27.43
C ALA A 188 -22.39 -25.46 -28.59
N GLN A 189 -21.35 -25.94 -29.30
CA GLN A 189 -21.50 -26.91 -30.38
C GLN A 189 -21.88 -28.32 -29.90
N LEU A 190 -21.69 -28.62 -28.61
CA LEU A 190 -22.11 -29.89 -27.99
C LEU A 190 -23.59 -29.89 -27.59
N PHE A 191 -24.27 -28.74 -27.56
CA PHE A 191 -25.71 -28.66 -27.33
C PHE A 191 -26.48 -28.86 -28.64
N THR A 192 -27.32 -29.90 -28.71
CA THR A 192 -28.29 -30.06 -29.79
C THR A 192 -29.38 -28.97 -29.69
N PRO A 193 -29.81 -28.36 -30.82
CA PRO A 193 -30.85 -27.33 -30.78
C PRO A 193 -32.15 -27.90 -30.19
N THR A 194 -32.74 -27.18 -29.25
CA THR A 194 -34.10 -27.42 -28.73
C THR A 194 -35.08 -27.55 -29.89
N PRO A 195 -35.98 -28.56 -29.92
CA PRO A 195 -36.97 -28.69 -30.98
C PRO A 195 -37.73 -27.38 -31.19
N THR A 196 -37.75 -26.92 -32.44
CA THR A 196 -38.45 -25.70 -32.85
C THR A 196 -39.92 -25.81 -32.43
N PRO A 197 -40.46 -24.87 -31.64
CA PRO A 197 -41.88 -24.90 -31.31
C PRO A 197 -42.69 -24.84 -32.61
N THR A 198 -43.55 -25.83 -32.82
CA THR A 198 -44.54 -25.77 -33.89
C THR A 198 -45.48 -24.62 -33.58
N ILE A 199 -45.47 -23.58 -34.40
CA ILE A 199 -46.28 -22.37 -34.19
C ILE A 199 -47.75 -22.74 -34.33
N ASP A 200 -48.50 -22.60 -33.23
CA ASP A 200 -49.96 -22.55 -33.26
C ASP A 200 -50.38 -21.13 -33.68
N ILE A 201 -51.09 -21.04 -34.81
CA ILE A 201 -51.57 -19.81 -35.45
C ILE A 201 -52.61 -19.05 -34.63
N SER A 202 -53.00 -19.55 -33.44
CA SER A 202 -53.94 -18.89 -32.53
C SER A 202 -53.29 -18.03 -31.43
N SER A 203 -51.96 -17.98 -31.30
CA SER A 203 -51.30 -17.21 -30.24
C SER A 203 -50.54 -15.98 -30.78
N THR A 204 -50.91 -14.78 -30.36
CA THR A 204 -50.08 -13.58 -30.50
C THR A 204 -48.89 -13.67 -29.55
N ILE A 205 -47.74 -14.10 -30.03
CA ILE A 205 -46.45 -14.05 -29.33
C ILE A 205 -45.68 -12.79 -29.74
N THR A 206 -45.60 -11.80 -28.83
CA THR A 206 -44.68 -10.68 -28.97
C THR A 206 -43.35 -11.06 -28.32
N ALA A 207 -42.53 -11.84 -29.02
CA ALA A 207 -41.14 -12.07 -28.64
C ALA A 207 -40.28 -10.94 -29.22
N THR A 208 -40.16 -9.83 -28.49
CA THR A 208 -39.16 -8.82 -28.80
C THR A 208 -37.81 -9.36 -28.32
N ALA A 209 -36.94 -9.77 -29.23
CA ALA A 209 -35.55 -10.07 -28.93
C ALA A 209 -34.86 -8.75 -28.50
N THR A 210 -34.66 -8.56 -27.20
CA THR A 210 -33.82 -7.48 -26.70
C THR A 210 -32.40 -7.75 -27.16
N MET A 211 -31.85 -6.91 -28.04
CA MET A 211 -30.43 -6.98 -28.38
C MET A 211 -29.61 -6.78 -27.11
N ILE A 212 -28.80 -7.76 -26.75
CA ILE A 212 -27.85 -7.63 -25.64
C ILE A 212 -26.81 -6.59 -26.09
N PRO A 213 -26.52 -5.55 -25.29
CA PRO A 213 -25.47 -4.60 -25.63
C PRO A 213 -24.14 -5.35 -25.78
N THR A 214 -23.49 -5.18 -26.93
CA THR A 214 -22.13 -5.71 -27.13
C THR A 214 -21.18 -4.89 -26.25
N PRO A 215 -20.44 -5.50 -25.31
CA PRO A 215 -19.46 -4.77 -24.51
C PRO A 215 -18.40 -4.16 -25.42
N THR A 216 -18.13 -2.88 -25.25
CA THR A 216 -17.03 -2.21 -25.96
C THR A 216 -15.70 -2.84 -25.53
N PRO A 217 -14.81 -3.26 -26.45
CA PRO A 217 -13.54 -3.88 -26.08
C PRO A 217 -12.66 -2.89 -25.32
N ARG A 218 -12.11 -3.33 -24.18
CA ARG A 218 -11.08 -2.59 -23.43
C ARG A 218 -9.73 -2.69 -24.14
N SER A 219 -8.96 -1.61 -24.12
CA SER A 219 -7.61 -1.58 -24.69
C SER A 219 -6.62 -2.38 -23.84
N ILE A 220 -5.65 -3.03 -24.49
CA ILE A 220 -4.55 -3.71 -23.81
C ILE A 220 -3.56 -2.67 -23.27
N MET A 221 -3.12 -2.84 -22.03
CA MET A 221 -2.14 -1.95 -21.41
C MET A 221 -0.76 -2.10 -22.09
N THR A 222 -0.12 -0.98 -22.37
CA THR A 222 1.26 -0.92 -22.92
C THR A 222 2.30 -0.74 -21.81
N ASP A 223 3.57 -1.06 -22.08
CA ASP A 223 4.67 -0.85 -21.12
C ASP A 223 4.83 0.62 -20.67
N THR A 224 4.57 1.57 -21.57
CA THR A 224 4.60 3.00 -21.24
C THR A 224 3.50 3.33 -20.24
N THR A 225 2.27 2.89 -20.49
CA THR A 225 1.15 3.08 -19.57
C THR A 225 1.34 2.34 -18.25
N TYR A 226 2.01 1.18 -18.26
CA TYR A 226 2.38 0.48 -17.02
C TYR A 226 3.37 1.31 -16.19
N THR A 227 4.44 1.80 -16.81
CA THR A 227 5.49 2.59 -16.12
C THR A 227 4.94 3.88 -15.51
N GLU A 228 4.05 4.57 -16.23
CA GLU A 228 3.33 5.73 -15.70
C GLU A 228 2.44 5.36 -14.51
N GLY A 229 1.73 4.23 -14.61
CA GLY A 229 0.89 3.72 -13.54
C GLY A 229 1.69 3.38 -12.28
N VAL A 230 2.84 2.72 -12.43
CA VAL A 230 3.75 2.41 -11.32
C VAL A 230 4.26 3.69 -10.66
N THR A 231 4.60 4.72 -11.45
CA THR A 231 5.04 6.02 -10.92
C THR A 231 3.93 6.69 -10.11
N THR A 232 2.72 6.74 -10.68
CA THR A 232 1.54 7.33 -10.03
C THR A 232 1.19 6.60 -8.74
N LEU A 233 1.22 5.26 -8.77
CA LEU A 233 0.98 4.42 -7.59
C LEU A 233 2.05 4.66 -6.53
N THR A 234 3.33 4.72 -6.91
CA THR A 234 4.44 4.96 -5.98
C THR A 234 4.30 6.31 -5.27
N ASP A 235 3.96 7.36 -6.01
CA ASP A 235 3.73 8.69 -5.45
C ASP A 235 2.50 8.70 -4.54
N GLY A 236 1.43 8.02 -4.95
CA GLY A 236 0.21 7.84 -4.17
C GLY A 236 0.48 7.13 -2.84
N LEU A 237 1.18 5.99 -2.86
CA LEU A 237 1.55 5.22 -1.67
C LEU A 237 2.44 6.03 -0.71
N LYS A 238 3.39 6.78 -1.27
CA LYS A 238 4.27 7.64 -0.47
C LYS A 238 3.50 8.78 0.20
N SER A 239 2.61 9.45 -0.54
CA SER A 239 1.84 10.58 -0.01
C SER A 239 0.74 10.18 0.96
N SER A 240 0.16 8.99 0.79
CA SER A 240 -1.04 8.57 1.53
C SER A 240 -0.73 7.67 2.72
N ALA A 241 0.16 6.70 2.54
CA ALA A 241 0.48 5.67 3.53
C ALA A 241 1.93 5.74 4.05
N ASN A 242 2.74 6.68 3.55
CA ASN A 242 4.18 6.74 3.80
C ASN A 242 4.86 5.39 3.57
N MET A 243 4.48 4.75 2.46
CA MET A 243 4.77 3.38 2.12
C MET A 243 5.54 3.31 0.80
N SER A 244 6.57 2.46 0.72
CA SER A 244 7.32 2.25 -0.51
C SER A 244 6.63 1.25 -1.42
N LEU A 245 6.98 1.27 -2.71
CA LEU A 245 6.51 0.26 -3.67
C LEU A 245 6.91 -1.16 -3.23
N GLU A 246 8.10 -1.34 -2.65
CA GLU A 246 8.54 -2.64 -2.15
C GLU A 246 7.67 -3.15 -1.01
N GLN A 247 7.35 -2.28 -0.06
CA GLN A 247 6.41 -2.63 1.01
C GLN A 247 5.03 -2.99 0.46
N TYR A 248 4.63 -2.37 -0.65
CA TYR A 248 3.37 -2.69 -1.33
C TYR A 248 3.41 -4.04 -2.03
N ARG A 249 4.54 -4.37 -2.68
CA ARG A 249 4.78 -5.69 -3.24
C ARG A 249 4.70 -6.79 -2.18
N GLU A 250 5.16 -6.55 -0.96
CA GLU A 250 4.96 -7.50 0.15
C GLU A 250 3.48 -7.72 0.49
N VAL A 251 2.65 -6.67 0.46
CA VAL A 251 1.19 -6.81 0.65
C VAL A 251 0.58 -7.68 -0.44
N LEU A 252 0.97 -7.43 -1.70
CA LEU A 252 0.51 -8.24 -2.83
C LEU A 252 0.97 -9.69 -2.69
N ARG A 253 2.22 -9.92 -2.31
CA ARG A 253 2.77 -11.27 -2.10
C ARG A 253 1.98 -12.02 -1.02
N ALA A 254 1.67 -11.37 0.09
CA ALA A 254 0.91 -11.99 1.18
C ALA A 254 -0.54 -12.30 0.78
N ASN A 255 -1.18 -11.44 0.00
CA ASN A 255 -2.49 -11.69 -0.57
C ASN A 255 -2.46 -12.89 -1.54
N LEU A 256 -1.45 -12.98 -2.41
CA LEU A 256 -1.27 -14.10 -3.33
C LEU A 256 -1.00 -15.42 -2.59
N ILE A 257 -0.23 -15.39 -1.51
CA ILE A 257 -0.01 -16.58 -0.66
C ILE A 257 -1.33 -17.02 -0.02
N THR A 258 -2.12 -16.06 0.48
CA THR A 258 -3.44 -16.35 1.05
C THR A 258 -4.38 -16.97 0.01
N GLN A 259 -4.37 -16.44 -1.21
CA GLN A 259 -5.15 -17.00 -2.31
C GLN A 259 -4.71 -18.43 -2.64
N LYS A 260 -3.42 -18.66 -2.89
CA LYS A 260 -2.88 -20.00 -3.20
C LYS A 260 -3.16 -21.01 -2.08
N MET A 261 -3.07 -20.58 -0.81
CA MET A 261 -3.44 -21.41 0.34
C MET A 261 -4.92 -21.79 0.30
N SER A 262 -5.81 -20.82 0.04
CA SER A 262 -7.24 -21.09 -0.05
C SER A 262 -7.60 -22.05 -1.19
N GLU A 263 -6.92 -21.94 -2.33
CA GLU A 263 -7.07 -22.86 -3.47
C GLU A 263 -6.57 -24.27 -3.11
N THR A 264 -5.39 -24.37 -2.50
CA THR A 264 -4.82 -25.66 -2.06
C THR A 264 -5.74 -26.38 -1.08
N ILE A 265 -6.28 -25.67 -0.09
CA ILE A 265 -7.24 -26.24 0.87
C ILE A 265 -8.53 -26.64 0.17
N GLY A 266 -9.02 -25.81 -0.76
CA GLY A 266 -10.21 -26.12 -1.55
C GLY A 266 -10.07 -27.41 -2.38
N GLU A 267 -8.91 -27.63 -2.99
CA GLU A 267 -8.59 -28.86 -3.72
C GLU A 267 -8.46 -30.09 -2.81
N GLU A 268 -7.95 -29.91 -1.58
CA GLU A 268 -7.84 -30.98 -0.59
C GLU A 268 -9.21 -31.40 0.00
N ASP A 269 -10.10 -30.44 0.26
CA ASP A 269 -11.36 -30.66 0.98
C ASP A 269 -12.57 -30.95 0.08
N VAL A 270 -12.53 -30.59 -1.22
CA VAL A 270 -13.67 -30.78 -2.15
C VAL A 270 -13.39 -31.93 -3.12
N SER A 271 -14.11 -33.05 -2.94
CA SER A 271 -14.16 -34.13 -3.94
C SER A 271 -14.78 -33.60 -5.23
N SER A 272 -14.05 -33.70 -6.36
CA SER A 272 -14.43 -33.19 -7.68
C SER A 272 -15.63 -33.87 -8.35
N THR A 273 -16.37 -34.71 -7.62
CA THR A 273 -17.54 -35.43 -8.12
C THR A 273 -18.60 -35.51 -7.04
N GLU A 274 -19.74 -34.86 -7.26
CA GLU A 274 -21.00 -35.16 -6.57
C GLU A 274 -21.91 -35.95 -7.53
N GLU A 275 -22.57 -37.00 -7.04
CA GLU A 275 -23.63 -37.67 -7.79
C GLU A 275 -24.76 -36.68 -8.05
N GLN A 276 -25.04 -36.43 -9.33
CA GLN A 276 -26.16 -35.60 -9.76
C GLN A 276 -27.46 -36.24 -9.27
N VAL A 277 -28.13 -35.61 -8.31
CA VAL A 277 -29.43 -36.08 -7.81
C VAL A 277 -30.44 -36.00 -8.95
N HIS A 278 -30.89 -37.16 -9.44
CA HIS A 278 -31.98 -37.32 -10.41
C HIS A 278 -33.36 -37.17 -9.76
#